data_AF-A0A7L4CTJ4-F1
#
_entry.id   AF-A0A7L4CTJ4-F1
#
_cell.length_a   1.000
_cell.length_b   1.000
_cell.length_c   1.000
_cell.angle_alpha   90.00
_cell.angle_beta   90.00
_cell.angle_gamma   90.00
#
_symmetry.space_group_name_H-M   'P 1'
#
loop_
_entity.id
_entity.type
_entity.pdbx_description
1 polymer ?
#
loop_
_entity_poly.entity_id
_entity_poly.type
_entity_poly.pdbx_seq_one_letter_code
_entity_poly.pdbx_strand_id
1 'polypeptide(L)'
;MPKPTHYYIKIARFMPRVEIVQKHNTAARRLYIRGHNGKIYPYLVMNDACLTESRREERVLQLLRLLNPCLEKRKETTKRHLFFT
;
A
#
# COMPACT_ATOMS: atom_id res chain seq x y z
N MET A 1 -7.65 2.49 -20.97
CA MET A 1 -6.52 3.33 -21.44
C MET A 1 -5.35 3.16 -20.47
N PRO A 2 -4.11 3.01 -20.93
CA PRO A 2 -2.94 3.04 -20.06
C PRO A 2 -2.86 4.42 -19.39
N LYS A 3 -2.70 4.45 -18.06
CA LYS A 3 -2.61 5.70 -17.27
C LYS A 3 -1.29 6.43 -17.57
N PRO A 4 -1.23 7.77 -17.45
CA PRO A 4 -0.01 8.54 -17.71
C PRO A 4 1.14 8.04 -16.84
N THR A 5 2.26 7.76 -17.47
CA THR A 5 3.50 7.16 -16.94
C THR A 5 4.27 8.08 -15.97
N HIS A 6 3.65 9.17 -15.48
CA HIS A 6 4.36 10.34 -14.94
C HIS A 6 3.98 10.77 -13.50
N TYR A 7 3.48 9.88 -12.65
CA TYR A 7 3.26 10.19 -11.23
C TYR A 7 3.71 9.09 -10.26
N TYR A 8 4.83 8.42 -10.54
CA TYR A 8 5.46 7.57 -9.52
C TYR A 8 6.42 8.40 -8.65
N ILE A 9 6.37 8.18 -7.34
CA ILE A 9 7.29 8.83 -6.41
C ILE A 9 8.57 8.01 -6.34
N LYS A 10 9.65 8.53 -6.94
CA LYS A 10 11.01 7.98 -6.75
C LYS A 10 11.44 8.10 -5.29
N ILE A 11 12.16 7.08 -4.82
CA ILE A 11 12.83 7.08 -3.51
C ILE A 11 13.95 8.12 -3.56
N ALA A 12 13.92 9.09 -2.64
CA ALA A 12 15.00 10.05 -2.47
C ALA A 12 16.05 9.51 -1.49
N ARG A 13 15.60 8.99 -0.34
CA ARG A 13 16.47 8.35 0.67
C ARG A 13 15.67 7.54 1.67
N PHE A 14 16.34 6.59 2.32
CA PHE A 14 15.84 5.96 3.55
C PHE A 14 16.11 6.88 4.74
N MET A 15 15.15 7.00 5.65
CA MET A 15 15.36 7.69 6.91
C MET A 15 16.14 6.77 7.87
N PRO A 16 17.03 7.32 8.72
CA PRO A 16 17.90 6.53 9.57
C PRO A 16 17.17 5.83 10.72
N ARG A 17 15.99 6.34 11.12
CA ARG A 17 15.19 5.79 12.21
C ARG A 17 14.39 4.59 11.72
N VAL A 18 14.59 3.45 12.37
CA VAL A 18 13.78 2.24 12.21
C VAL A 18 13.08 1.95 13.52
N GLU A 19 11.77 1.71 13.46
CA GLU A 19 10.98 1.37 14.65
C GLU A 19 10.70 -0.13 14.67
N ILE A 20 10.91 -0.77 15.82
CA ILE A 20 10.52 -2.16 16.03
C ILE A 20 9.08 -2.14 16.55
N VAL A 21 8.17 -2.74 15.79
CA VAL A 21 6.74 -2.85 16.12
C VAL A 21 6.47 -4.29 16.51
N GLN A 22 6.12 -4.51 17.78
CA GLN A 22 5.73 -5.83 18.28
C GLN A 22 4.21 -5.87 18.44
N LYS A 23 3.56 -6.83 17.80
CA LYS A 23 2.10 -7.01 17.87
C LYS A 23 1.75 -8.49 17.68
N HIS A 24 0.85 -9.02 18.51
CA HIS A 24 0.34 -10.39 18.41
C HIS A 24 1.43 -11.44 18.16
N ASN A 25 2.44 -11.51 19.04
CA ASN A 25 3.60 -12.41 18.96
C ASN A 25 4.46 -12.28 17.68
N THR A 26 4.23 -11.23 16.89
CA THR A 26 5.01 -10.94 15.69
C THR A 26 5.80 -9.66 15.88
N ALA A 27 7.09 -9.71 15.55
CA ALA A 27 7.94 -8.53 15.49
C ALA A 27 8.10 -8.10 14.03
N ALA A 28 7.87 -6.83 13.76
CA ALA A 28 8.04 -6.21 12.46
C ALA A 28 8.91 -4.96 12.57
N ARG A 29 9.57 -4.60 11.46
CA ARG A 29 10.40 -3.40 11.39
C ARG A 29 9.71 -2.37 10.52
N ARG A 30 9.41 -1.19 11.07
CA ARG A 30 8.87 -0.06 10.33
C ARG A 30 10.02 0.79 9.80
N LEU A 31 10.17 0.81 8.48
CA LEU A 31 11.07 1.67 7.75
C LEU A 31 10.33 2.94 7.31
N TYR A 32 11.06 4.04 7.23
CA TYR A 32 10.53 5.30 6.69
C TYR A 32 11.31 5.68 5.44
N ILE A 33 10.61 5.78 4.31
CA ILE A 33 11.20 6.12 3.02
C ILE A 33 10.77 7.54 2.65
N ARG A 34 11.72 8.42 2.37
CA ARG A 34 11.42 9.77 1.85
C ARG A 34 11.35 9.73 0.33
N GLY A 35 10.23 10.20 -0.22
CA GLY A 35 10.06 10.40 -1.66
C GLY A 35 10.72 11.70 -2.13
N HIS A 36 10.99 11.79 -3.44
CA HIS A 36 11.53 13.02 -4.06
C HIS A 36 10.58 14.23 -3.95
N ASN A 37 9.31 14.00 -3.66
CA ASN A 37 8.32 15.04 -3.33
C ASN A 37 8.38 15.53 -1.87
N GLY A 38 9.35 15.05 -1.07
CA GLY A 38 9.52 15.40 0.34
C GLY A 38 8.64 14.61 1.31
N LYS A 39 7.60 13.91 0.85
CA LYS A 39 6.71 13.11 1.71
C LYS A 39 7.44 11.87 2.25
N ILE A 40 7.13 11.50 3.48
CA ILE A 40 7.63 10.29 4.14
C ILE A 40 6.57 9.20 4.04
N TYR A 41 7.00 8.01 3.62
CA TYR A 41 6.18 6.83 3.41
C TYR A 41 6.64 5.74 4.40
N PRO A 42 5.85 5.41 5.43
CA PRO A 42 6.16 4.32 6.35
C PRO A 42 5.83 2.97 5.69
N TYR A 43 6.75 2.02 5.79
CA TYR A 43 6.58 0.64 5.31
C TYR A 43 6.86 -0.34 6.45
N LEU A 44 5.97 -1.31 6.63
CA LEU A 44 6.16 -2.38 7.60
C LEU A 44 6.81 -3.57 6.92
N VAL A 45 7.98 -3.97 7.41
CA VAL A 45 8.69 -5.17 6.96
C VAL A 45 8.43 -6.28 7.97
N MET A 46 7.73 -7.32 7.52
CA MET A 46 7.44 -8.52 8.30
C MET A 46 8.37 -9.65 7.85
N ASN A 47 8.76 -10.52 8.79
CA ASN A 47 9.55 -11.71 8.46
C ASN A 47 8.63 -12.82 7.91
N ASP A 48 9.05 -13.48 6.83
CA ASP A 48 8.24 -14.40 6.02
C ASP A 48 7.71 -15.63 6.77
N ALA A 49 8.27 -15.95 7.94
CA ALA A 49 7.85 -17.08 8.77
C ALA A 49 6.37 -17.05 9.22
N CYS A 50 5.64 -15.96 8.98
CA CYS A 50 4.27 -15.76 9.44
C CYS A 50 3.21 -15.67 8.31
N LEU A 51 3.60 -15.73 7.02
CA LEU A 51 2.73 -15.31 5.91
C LEU A 51 2.51 -16.37 4.82
N THR A 52 2.07 -17.58 5.21
CA THR A 52 1.78 -18.68 4.26
C THR A 52 0.70 -18.34 3.22
N GLU A 53 -0.23 -17.44 3.53
CA GLU A 53 -1.33 -17.03 2.64
C GLU A 53 -1.07 -15.73 1.86
N SER A 54 0.12 -15.11 1.99
CA SER A 54 0.43 -13.81 1.38
C SER A 54 0.10 -13.72 -0.12
N ARG A 55 0.44 -14.75 -0.89
CA ARG A 55 0.15 -14.81 -2.34
C ARG A 55 -1.34 -14.79 -2.66
N ARG A 56 -2.14 -15.46 -1.83
CA ARG A 56 -3.60 -15.50 -1.99
C ARG A 56 -4.20 -14.15 -1.65
N GLU A 57 -3.75 -13.55 -0.55
CA GLU A 57 -4.18 -12.21 -0.12
C GLU A 57 -3.85 -11.14 -1.16
N GLU A 58 -2.63 -11.15 -1.71
CA GLU A 58 -2.21 -10.24 -2.79
C GLU A 58 -3.13 -10.30 -4.01
N ARG A 59 -3.55 -11.51 -4.41
CA ARG A 59 -4.49 -11.70 -5.53
C ARG A 59 -5.88 -11.15 -5.23
N VAL A 60 -6.39 -11.33 -4.01
CA VAL A 60 -7.68 -10.76 -3.59
C VAL A 60 -7.60 -9.23 -3.54
N LEU A 61 -6.52 -8.66 -3.01
CA LEU A 61 -6.28 -7.21 -3.01
C LEU A 61 -6.19 -6.64 -4.44
N GLN A 62 -5.54 -7.36 -5.34
CA GLN A 62 -5.48 -6.99 -6.75
C GLN A 62 -6.88 -6.98 -7.39
N LEU A 63 -7.70 -8.00 -7.13
CA LEU A 63 -9.09 -8.06 -7.60
C LEU A 63 -9.91 -6.87 -7.10
N LEU A 64 -9.87 -6.58 -5.79
CA LEU A 64 -10.59 -5.45 -5.20
C LEU A 64 -10.17 -4.11 -5.84
N ARG A 65 -8.87 -3.93 -6.10
CA ARG A 65 -8.35 -2.75 -6.79
C ARG A 65 -8.87 -2.62 -8.24
N LEU A 66 -9.08 -3.73 -8.94
CA LEU A 66 -9.66 -3.75 -10.28
C LEU A 66 -11.16 -3.41 -10.30
N LEU A 67 -11.86 -3.54 -9.17
CA LEU A 67 -13.27 -3.16 -9.04
C LEU A 67 -13.46 -1.65 -8.78
N ASN A 68 -12.47 -0.93 -8.25
CA ASN A 68 -12.56 0.51 -7.98
C ASN A 68 -13.00 1.35 -9.20
N PRO A 69 -12.45 1.14 -10.43
CA PRO A 69 -12.93 1.83 -11.62
C PRO A 69 -14.43 1.61 -11.93
N CYS A 70 -15.01 0.47 -11.54
CA CYS A 70 -16.44 0.21 -11.72
C CYS A 70 -17.28 1.03 -10.74
N LEU A 71 -16.78 1.23 -9.51
CA LEU A 71 -17.41 2.08 -8.50
C LEU A 71 -17.32 3.56 -8.90
N GLU A 72 -16.18 4.01 -9.44
CA GLU A 72 -16.00 5.40 -9.89
C GLU A 72 -16.91 5.76 -11.09
N LYS A 73 -17.30 4.78 -11.92
CA LYS A 73 -18.19 5.00 -13.06
C LYS A 73 -19.67 5.10 -12.67
N ARG A 74 -20.08 4.57 -11.51
CA ARG A 74 -21.48 4.55 -11.08
C ARG A 74 -21.80 5.79 -10.23
N LYS A 75 -22.81 6.56 -10.64
CA LYS A 75 -23.21 7.82 -9.98
C LYS A 75 -23.40 7.67 -8.47
N GLU A 76 -24.13 6.64 -8.03
CA GLU A 76 -24.46 6.45 -6.61
C GLU A 76 -23.24 6.16 -5.75
N THR A 77 -22.30 5.36 -6.24
CA THR A 77 -21.06 5.01 -5.52
C THR A 77 -20.08 6.17 -5.53
N THR A 78 -19.95 6.88 -6.66
CA THR A 78 -19.08 8.06 -6.78
C THR A 78 -19.56 9.22 -5.92
N LYS A 79 -20.88 9.49 -5.88
CA LYS A 79 -21.46 10.54 -5.02
C LYS A 79 -21.18 10.28 -3.53
N ARG A 80 -21.01 9.01 -3.16
CA ARG A 80 -20.71 8.57 -1.79
C ARG A 80 -19.22 8.32 -1.55
N HIS A 81 -18.37 8.60 -2.54
CA HIS A 81 -16.93 8.37 -2.49
C HIS A 81 -16.56 6.93 -2.07
N LEU A 82 -17.27 5.94 -2.60
CA LEU A 82 -17.04 4.53 -2.28
C LEU A 82 -15.90 3.96 -3.14
N PHE A 83 -14.85 3.47 -2.47
CA PHE A 83 -13.74 2.74 -3.07
C PHE A 83 -13.17 1.75 -2.05
N PHE A 84 -12.63 0.62 -2.53
CA PHE A 84 -11.81 -0.27 -1.72
C PHE A 84 -10.46 0.39 -1.43
N THR A 85 -10.13 0.55 -0.14
CA THR A 85 -8.89 1.19 0.36
C THR A 85 -7.76 0.19 0.54
#